data_AF-A0A956W9E2-F1
#
_entry.id   AF-A0A956W9E2-F1
#
_cell.length_a   1.000
_cell.length_b   1.000
_cell.length_c   1.000
_cell.angle_alpha   90.00
_cell.angle_beta   90.00
_cell.angle_gamma   90.00
#
_symmetry.space_group_name_H-M   'P 1'
#
loop_
_entity.id
_entity.type
_entity.pdbx_description
1 polymer ?
#
loop_
_entity_poly.entity_id
_entity_poly.type
_entity_poly.pdbx_seq_one_letter_code
_entity_poly.pdbx_strand_id
1 'polypeptide(L)'
;IQDLEVNGNPLYEHVAYLANEWNEHGNIGLVVGATYPAEAKRIREICPTLPFLMPGVGAQSAEVELAVQSALDADGAGILVNASRGVIYAPAEDGRWADASRRAAESLRDQINAARAR
;
A
#
# COMPACT_ATOMS: atom_id res chain seq x y z
N ILE A 1 17.91 4.82 -7.30
CA ILE A 1 17.48 5.88 -8.25
C ILE A 1 16.37 6.72 -7.64
N GLN A 2 15.35 6.11 -7.01
CA GLN A 2 14.25 6.85 -6.37
C GLN A 2 14.71 7.82 -5.27
N ASP A 3 15.78 7.49 -4.54
CA ASP A 3 16.35 8.33 -3.48
C ASP A 3 17.38 9.36 -3.98
N LEU A 4 17.59 9.47 -5.29
CA LEU A 4 18.53 10.46 -5.81
C LEU A 4 18.01 11.86 -5.49
N GLU A 5 18.87 12.68 -4.88
CA GLU A 5 18.53 14.05 -4.56
C GLU A 5 18.49 14.89 -5.84
N VAL A 6 17.38 15.60 -6.04
CA VAL A 6 17.17 16.55 -7.12
C VAL A 6 16.62 17.82 -6.48
N ASN A 7 17.33 18.94 -6.60
CA ASN A 7 16.90 20.23 -6.05
C ASN A 7 16.48 20.16 -4.56
N GLY A 8 17.17 19.36 -3.74
CA GLY A 8 16.94 19.25 -2.30
C GLY A 8 15.84 18.26 -1.87
N ASN A 9 15.16 17.59 -2.79
CA ASN A 9 14.21 16.51 -2.48
C ASN A 9 14.58 15.22 -3.23
N PRO A 10 14.28 14.03 -2.68
CA PRO A 10 14.48 12.77 -3.41
C PRO A 10 13.58 12.71 -4.66
N LEU A 11 14.06 12.06 -5.71
CA LEU A 11 13.39 11.97 -7.01
C LEU A 11 11.93 11.48 -6.91
N TYR A 12 11.62 10.56 -5.99
CA TYR A 12 10.25 10.08 -5.82
C TYR A 12 9.27 11.18 -5.38
N GLU A 13 9.70 12.19 -4.63
CA GLU A 13 8.83 13.32 -4.25
C GLU A 13 8.49 14.17 -5.47
N HIS A 14 9.45 14.41 -6.37
CA HIS A 14 9.17 15.13 -7.63
C HIS A 14 8.15 14.41 -8.49
N VAL A 15 8.23 13.08 -8.57
CA VAL A 15 7.23 12.27 -9.27
C VAL A 15 5.85 12.39 -8.59
N ALA A 16 5.81 12.41 -7.26
CA ALA A 16 4.55 12.60 -6.52
C ALA A 16 3.93 13.98 -6.78
N TYR A 17 4.72 15.07 -6.77
CA TYR A 17 4.22 16.41 -7.11
C TYR A 17 3.63 16.46 -8.53
N LEU A 18 4.35 15.92 -9.52
CA LEU A 18 3.89 15.88 -10.91
C LEU A 18 2.63 15.03 -11.07
N ALA A 19 2.57 13.86 -10.41
CA ALA A 19 1.39 13.00 -10.45
C ALA A 19 0.14 13.70 -9.88
N ASN A 20 0.30 14.48 -8.80
CA ASN A 20 -0.79 15.25 -8.22
C ASN A 20 -1.22 16.41 -9.13
N GLU A 21 -0.26 17.13 -9.71
CA GLU A 21 -0.52 18.22 -10.65
C GLU A 21 -1.24 17.74 -11.91
N TRP A 22 -0.84 16.61 -12.48
CA TRP A 22 -1.39 16.09 -13.73
C TRP A 22 -2.75 15.39 -13.59
N ASN A 23 -3.25 15.18 -12.37
CA ASN A 23 -4.45 14.38 -12.14
C ASN A 23 -5.76 15.15 -12.43
N GLU A 24 -5.85 15.82 -13.57
CA GLU A 24 -7.01 16.62 -13.98
C GLU A 24 -8.28 15.79 -14.20
N HIS A 25 -8.13 14.49 -14.43
CA HIS A 25 -9.24 13.57 -14.74
C HIS A 25 -9.48 12.50 -13.68
N GLY A 26 -8.79 12.55 -12.53
CA GLY A 26 -8.97 11.57 -11.47
C GLY A 26 -8.54 10.14 -11.86
N ASN A 27 -7.59 10.02 -12.79
CA ASN A 27 -7.14 8.76 -13.37
C ASN A 27 -5.66 8.43 -13.09
N ILE A 28 -5.01 9.20 -12.22
CA ILE A 28 -3.63 8.97 -11.78
C ILE A 28 -3.64 8.34 -10.38
N GLY A 29 -2.79 7.33 -10.20
CA GLY A 29 -2.46 6.75 -8.91
C GLY A 29 -0.96 6.48 -8.82
N LEU A 30 -0.48 6.20 -7.62
CA LEU A 30 0.94 5.94 -7.36
C LEU A 30 1.17 4.50 -6.88
N VAL A 31 2.31 3.93 -7.24
CA VAL A 31 2.77 2.67 -6.67
C VAL A 31 3.73 2.99 -5.54
N VAL A 32 3.37 2.61 -4.31
CA VAL A 32 4.12 2.94 -3.09
C VAL A 32 4.43 1.66 -2.33
N GLY A 33 5.72 1.37 -2.13
CA GLY A 33 6.14 0.15 -1.45
C GLY A 33 5.70 0.11 0.01
N ALA A 34 5.14 -1.01 0.45
CA ALA A 34 4.67 -1.18 1.83
C ALA A 34 5.81 -1.23 2.89
N THR A 35 7.06 -1.42 2.46
CA THR A 35 8.21 -1.56 3.35
C THR A 35 8.82 -0.22 3.82
N TYR A 36 8.35 0.91 3.27
CA TYR A 36 8.90 2.24 3.56
C TYR A 36 7.79 3.18 4.09
N PRO A 37 7.32 2.98 5.33
CA PRO A 37 6.19 3.74 5.88
C PRO A 37 6.44 5.26 5.94
N ALA A 38 7.68 5.68 6.20
CA ALA A 38 8.02 7.11 6.23
C ALA A 38 7.85 7.76 4.85
N GLU A 39 8.27 7.09 3.78
CA GLU A 39 8.09 7.56 2.41
C GLU A 39 6.61 7.54 2.02
N ALA A 40 5.87 6.50 2.39
CA ALA A 40 4.43 6.42 2.14
C ALA A 40 3.68 7.59 2.78
N LYS A 41 4.02 7.93 4.03
CA LYS A 41 3.46 9.09 4.73
C LYS A 41 3.81 10.40 4.02
N ARG A 42 5.06 10.55 3.61
CA ARG A 42 5.53 11.74 2.89
C ARG A 42 4.80 11.91 1.55
N ILE A 43 4.61 10.81 0.80
CA ILE A 43 3.87 10.82 -0.46
C ILE A 43 2.38 11.13 -0.20
N ARG A 44 1.77 10.61 0.89
CA ARG A 44 0.40 10.96 1.26
C ARG A 44 0.24 12.44 1.59
N GLU A 45 1.22 13.07 2.25
CA GLU A 45 1.21 14.52 2.49
C GLU A 45 1.23 15.32 1.17
N ILE A 46 1.99 14.86 0.17
CA ILE A 46 2.06 15.50 -1.16
C ILE A 46 0.79 15.24 -1.99
N CYS A 47 0.27 14.01 -1.90
CA CYS A 47 -0.84 13.49 -2.71
C CYS A 47 -2.00 13.07 -1.79
N PRO A 48 -2.73 14.02 -1.18
CA PRO A 48 -3.70 13.71 -0.13
C PRO A 48 -4.84 12.81 -0.62
N THR A 49 -5.22 12.90 -1.90
CA THR A 49 -6.40 12.21 -2.44
C THR A 49 -6.08 11.15 -3.52
N LEU A 50 -4.81 11.03 -3.96
CA LEU A 50 -4.49 10.05 -4.99
C LEU A 50 -4.60 8.62 -4.44
N PRO A 51 -5.11 7.66 -5.23
CA PRO A 51 -5.10 6.26 -4.87
C PRO A 51 -3.68 5.68 -4.93
N PHE A 52 -3.29 4.91 -3.92
CA PHE A 52 -2.01 4.20 -3.88
C PHE A 52 -2.20 2.69 -4.10
N LEU A 53 -1.43 2.11 -5.01
CA LEU A 53 -1.23 0.66 -5.08
C LEU A 53 -0.04 0.29 -4.20
N MET A 54 -0.28 -0.56 -3.21
CA MET A 54 0.73 -0.98 -2.22
C MET A 54 1.13 -2.44 -2.44
N PRO A 55 2.19 -2.71 -3.23
CA PRO A 55 2.75 -4.04 -3.34
C PRO A 55 3.59 -4.40 -2.13
N GLY A 56 3.65 -5.70 -1.85
CA GLY A 56 4.61 -6.25 -0.90
C GLY A 56 4.24 -6.05 0.57
N VAL A 57 2.96 -5.80 0.89
CA VAL A 57 2.49 -5.90 2.28
C VAL A 57 2.77 -7.32 2.79
N GLY A 58 3.60 -7.42 3.82
CA GLY A 58 4.07 -8.67 4.39
C GLY A 58 2.98 -9.45 5.11
N ALA A 59 3.30 -10.69 5.50
CA ALA A 59 2.37 -11.55 6.25
C ALA A 59 2.33 -11.23 7.76
N GLN A 60 3.21 -10.35 8.25
CA GLN A 60 3.29 -9.99 9.66
C GLN A 60 2.36 -8.83 9.97
N SER A 61 1.54 -8.97 11.02
CA SER A 61 0.50 -8.00 11.36
C SER A 61 1.03 -6.59 11.64
N ALA A 62 2.22 -6.46 12.25
CA ALA A 62 2.82 -5.16 12.55
C ALA A 62 3.30 -4.41 11.28
N GLU A 63 3.75 -5.14 10.26
CA GLU A 63 4.14 -4.56 8.98
C GLU A 63 2.91 -4.09 8.19
N VAL A 64 1.83 -4.86 8.24
CA VAL A 64 0.53 -4.50 7.64
C VAL A 64 -0.02 -3.23 8.28
N GLU A 65 -0.05 -3.17 9.62
CA GLU A 65 -0.58 -2.03 10.35
C GLU A 65 0.17 -0.74 10.01
N LEU A 66 1.51 -0.75 10.09
CA LEU A 66 2.33 0.41 9.77
C LEU A 66 2.20 0.83 8.31
N ALA A 67 2.21 -0.11 7.37
CA ALA A 67 2.07 0.19 5.95
C ALA A 67 0.72 0.83 5.64
N VAL A 68 -0.37 0.29 6.19
CA VAL A 68 -1.72 0.83 6.01
C VAL A 68 -1.81 2.23 6.61
N GLN A 69 -1.53 2.38 7.90
CA GLN A 69 -1.69 3.66 8.62
C GLN A 69 -0.85 4.79 8.01
N SER A 70 0.32 4.47 7.46
CA SER A 70 1.19 5.47 6.84
C SER A 70 0.68 5.97 5.49
N ALA A 71 -0.26 5.27 4.86
CA ALA A 71 -0.67 5.50 3.48
C ALA A 71 -2.15 5.84 3.29
N LEU A 72 -2.99 5.68 4.32
CA LEU A 72 -4.41 6.04 4.27
C LEU A 72 -4.60 7.54 3.99
N ASP A 73 -5.66 7.87 3.27
CA ASP A 73 -6.14 9.24 3.17
C ASP A 73 -6.93 9.67 4.43
N ALA A 74 -7.41 10.92 4.44
CA ALA A 74 -8.16 11.49 5.56
C ALA A 74 -9.49 10.76 5.86
N ASP A 75 -10.04 10.03 4.88
CA ASP A 75 -11.26 9.23 5.03
C ASP A 75 -10.95 7.79 5.46
N GLY A 76 -9.68 7.47 5.74
CA GLY A 76 -9.24 6.12 6.06
C GLY A 76 -9.35 5.17 4.86
N ALA A 77 -9.23 5.68 3.63
CA ALA A 77 -9.31 4.95 2.37
C ALA A 77 -8.04 5.17 1.51
N GLY A 78 -8.19 5.28 0.19
CA GLY A 78 -7.12 5.74 -0.71
C GLY A 78 -6.00 4.75 -1.00
N ILE A 79 -6.12 3.49 -0.56
CA ILE A 79 -5.10 2.45 -0.79
C ILE A 79 -5.70 1.17 -1.38
N LEU A 80 -4.92 0.50 -2.22
CA LEU A 80 -5.16 -0.83 -2.75
C LEU A 80 -3.95 -1.71 -2.42
N VAL A 81 -4.13 -2.69 -1.54
CA VAL A 81 -3.06 -3.62 -1.16
C VAL A 81 -2.99 -4.78 -2.15
N ASN A 82 -1.84 -4.99 -2.77
CA ASN A 82 -1.61 -6.17 -3.62
C ASN A 82 -1.08 -7.34 -2.78
N ALA A 83 -1.79 -8.46 -2.84
CA ALA A 83 -1.39 -9.72 -2.23
C ALA A 83 -1.46 -10.86 -3.28
N SER A 84 -0.29 -11.35 -3.68
CA SER A 84 -0.18 -12.43 -4.66
C SER A 84 0.27 -13.73 -4.00
N ARG A 85 1.58 -13.93 -3.80
CA ARG A 85 2.15 -15.20 -3.31
C ARG A 85 1.59 -15.67 -1.95
N GLY A 86 1.34 -14.74 -1.02
CA GLY A 86 0.78 -15.07 0.29
C GLY A 86 -0.64 -15.64 0.24
N VAL A 87 -1.39 -15.36 -0.82
CA VAL A 87 -2.74 -15.89 -1.05
C VAL A 87 -2.72 -17.10 -1.97
N ILE A 88 -2.04 -16.99 -3.12
CA ILE A 88 -2.00 -18.03 -4.16
C ILE A 88 -1.29 -19.30 -3.66
N TYR A 89 -0.22 -19.15 -2.88
CA TYR A 89 0.59 -20.25 -2.37
C TYR A 89 0.41 -20.43 -0.85
N ALA A 90 -0.77 -20.08 -0.33
CA ALA A 90 -1.09 -20.33 1.06
C ALA A 90 -0.97 -21.84 1.37
N PRO A 91 -0.32 -22.21 2.49
CA PRO A 91 -0.14 -23.61 2.84
C PRO A 91 -1.50 -24.28 3.04
N ALA A 92 -1.74 -25.36 2.30
CA ALA A 92 -2.98 -26.13 2.37
C ALA A 92 -2.75 -27.50 2.99
N GLU A 93 -3.68 -27.89 3.85
CA GLU A 93 -3.80 -29.26 4.34
C GLU A 93 -4.57 -30.09 3.32
N ASP A 94 -4.11 -31.32 3.06
CA ASP A 94 -4.78 -32.31 2.22
C ASP A 94 -5.18 -31.81 0.82
N GLY A 95 -4.43 -30.86 0.25
CA GLY A 95 -4.71 -30.30 -1.08
C GLY A 95 -5.93 -29.36 -1.15
N ARG A 96 -6.45 -28.88 0.00
CA ARG A 96 -7.54 -27.88 0.06
C ARG A 96 -7.05 -26.46 -0.23
N TRP A 97 -6.49 -26.25 -1.43
CA TRP A 97 -5.85 -24.98 -1.83
C TRP A 97 -6.82 -23.80 -1.86
N ALA A 98 -8.04 -24.00 -2.37
CA ALA A 98 -9.04 -22.93 -2.43
C ALA A 98 -9.41 -22.39 -1.04
N ASP A 99 -9.55 -23.29 -0.06
CA ASP A 99 -9.84 -22.89 1.32
C ASP A 99 -8.65 -22.19 1.97
N ALA A 100 -7.42 -22.66 1.68
CA ALA A 100 -6.19 -22.01 2.16
C ALA A 100 -6.05 -20.58 1.61
N SER A 101 -6.23 -20.40 0.30
CA SER A 101 -6.21 -19.07 -0.33
C SER A 101 -7.30 -18.16 0.21
N ARG A 102 -8.52 -18.68 0.41
CA ARG A 102 -9.61 -17.92 1.03
C ARG A 102 -9.22 -17.43 2.42
N ARG A 103 -8.76 -18.33 3.30
CA ARG A 103 -8.35 -17.97 4.67
C ARG A 103 -7.22 -16.94 4.68
N ALA A 104 -6.23 -17.08 3.79
CA ALA A 104 -5.15 -16.11 3.68
C ALA A 104 -5.63 -14.72 3.25
N ALA A 105 -6.54 -14.65 2.26
CA ALA A 105 -7.13 -13.39 1.82
C ALA A 105 -8.02 -12.75 2.89
N GLU A 106 -8.85 -13.55 3.58
CA GLU A 106 -9.70 -13.08 4.69
C GLU A 106 -8.86 -12.57 5.86
N SER A 107 -7.81 -13.30 6.26
CA SER A 107 -6.89 -12.87 7.31
C SER A 107 -6.23 -11.53 7.00
N LEU A 108 -5.74 -11.35 5.76
CA LEU A 108 -5.12 -10.08 5.36
C LEU A 108 -6.14 -8.94 5.34
N ARG A 109 -7.34 -9.17 4.79
CA ARG A 109 -8.44 -8.20 4.82
C ARG A 109 -8.75 -7.75 6.24
N ASP A 110 -8.84 -8.70 7.17
CA ASP A 110 -9.19 -8.41 8.56
C ASP A 110 -8.09 -7.63 9.27
N GLN A 111 -6.80 -7.93 8.99
CA GLN A 111 -5.67 -7.13 9.48
C GLN A 111 -5.70 -5.69 8.95
N ILE A 112 -5.96 -5.51 7.65
CA ILE A 112 -6.08 -4.18 7.04
C ILE A 112 -7.24 -3.40 7.68
N ASN A 113 -8.41 -4.03 7.84
CA ASN A 113 -9.58 -3.37 8.44
C ASN A 113 -9.34 -3.02 9.92
N ALA A 114 -8.65 -3.87 10.67
CA ALA A 114 -8.27 -3.58 12.05
C ALA A 114 -7.33 -2.37 12.13
N ALA A 115 -6.40 -2.23 11.18
CA ALA A 115 -5.49 -1.08 11.10
C ALA A 115 -6.20 0.23 10.70
N ARG A 116 -7.30 0.15 9.94
CA ARG A 116 -8.14 1.31 9.53
C ARG A 116 -9.05 1.84 10.64
N ALA A 117 -9.48 0.98 11.57
CA ALA A 117 -10.46 1.31 12.60
C ALA A 117 -9.85 2.00 13.86
N ARG A 118 -8.59 2.43 13.78
CA ARG A 118 -7.83 3.08 14.85
C ARG A 118 -7.38 4.46 14.41
#